data_AF-A0A0Q5N6W4-F1
#
_entry.id   AF-A0A0Q5N6W4-F1
#
_cell.length_a   1.000
_cell.length_b   1.000
_cell.length_c   1.000
_cell.angle_alpha   90.00
_cell.angle_beta   90.00
_cell.angle_gamma   90.00
#
_symmetry.space_group_name_H-M   'P 1'
#
loop_
_entity.id
_entity.type
_entity.pdbx_description
1 polymer ?
#
loop_
_entity_poly.entity_id
_entity_poly.type
_entity_poly.pdbx_seq_one_letter_code
_entity_poly.pdbx_strand_id
1 'polypeptide(L)'
;MNQIKFAFTILLLLSLTACKKDQNEYRMVNKDFITPVYYEQVYQQALIKTLAAIPGEVAINAFALKRQQLTESYLAELAALSSSEDWPMAGSLPDDKIQKLAEVNRPIPENKAKLIELLKISDQDMIGFHVKATCSVGLRDKALRDWSNDKLKILLNNLNETQTIKP
;
A
#
# COMPACT_ATOMS: atom_id res chain seq x y z
N MET A 1 -25.25 11.86 -44.90
CA MET A 1 -25.45 10.73 -43.95
C MET A 1 -24.38 9.62 -44.11
N ASN A 2 -23.11 9.96 -44.39
CA ASN A 2 -22.04 8.98 -44.65
C ASN A 2 -20.77 9.18 -43.81
N GLN A 3 -20.63 10.28 -43.04
CA GLN A 3 -19.45 10.49 -42.20
C GLN A 3 -19.53 9.79 -40.83
N ILE A 4 -20.74 9.60 -40.29
CA ILE A 4 -20.94 8.92 -39.00
C ILE A 4 -20.59 7.42 -39.11
N LYS A 5 -20.80 6.82 -40.28
CA LYS A 5 -20.50 5.39 -40.51
C LYS A 5 -18.99 5.11 -40.56
N PHE A 6 -18.20 6.02 -41.14
CA PHE A 6 -16.75 5.86 -41.28
C PHE A 6 -16.00 6.03 -39.94
N ALA A 7 -16.46 6.96 -39.10
CA ALA A 7 -15.92 7.16 -37.75
C ALA A 7 -16.17 5.93 -36.85
N PHE A 8 -17.33 5.27 -36.99
CA PHE A 8 -17.64 4.04 -36.25
C PHE A 8 -16.80 2.85 -36.71
N THR A 9 -16.45 2.76 -37.99
CA THR A 9 -15.59 1.67 -38.50
C THR A 9 -14.16 1.77 -37.98
N ILE A 10 -13.62 2.98 -37.82
CA ILE A 10 -12.28 3.22 -37.25
C ILE A 10 -12.27 2.93 -35.74
N LEU A 11 -13.33 3.29 -35.01
CA LEU A 11 -13.45 3.01 -33.58
C LEU A 11 -13.57 1.50 -33.27
N LEU A 12 -14.20 0.73 -34.16
CA LEU A 12 -14.31 -0.74 -34.05
C LEU A 12 -13.01 -1.46 -34.41
N LEU A 13 -12.19 -0.92 -35.31
CA LEU A 13 -10.87 -1.50 -35.63
C LEU A 13 -9.85 -1.28 -34.51
N LEU A 14 -9.96 -0.20 -33.74
CA LEU A 14 -9.09 0.08 -32.58
C LEU A 14 -9.44 -0.75 -31.33
N SER A 15 -10.63 -1.37 -31.28
CA SER A 15 -11.03 -2.26 -30.18
C SER A 15 -10.70 -3.74 -30.45
N LEU A 16 -10.21 -4.08 -31.65
CA LEU A 16 -9.82 -5.44 -32.04
C LEU A 16 -8.31 -5.71 -31.89
N THR A 17 -7.50 -4.72 -31.54
CA THR A 17 -6.23 -4.98 -30.85
C THR A 17 -6.53 -5.31 -29.39
N ALA A 18 -7.22 -6.43 -29.19
CA ALA A 18 -7.02 -7.23 -28.00
C ALA A 18 -5.52 -7.53 -27.96
N CYS A 19 -4.75 -6.67 -27.29
CA CYS A 19 -3.44 -7.03 -26.77
C CYS A 19 -3.71 -8.30 -25.99
N LYS A 20 -3.37 -9.45 -26.59
CA LYS A 20 -2.91 -10.60 -25.82
C LYS A 20 -1.83 -10.01 -24.93
N LYS A 21 -2.18 -9.71 -23.67
CA LYS A 21 -1.20 -9.39 -22.64
C LYS A 21 -0.40 -10.67 -22.54
N ASP A 22 0.74 -10.71 -23.22
CA ASP A 22 1.64 -11.84 -23.13
C ASP A 22 1.89 -12.05 -21.65
N GLN A 23 1.55 -13.25 -21.15
CA GLN A 23 1.86 -13.64 -19.77
C GLN A 23 3.37 -13.52 -19.46
N ASN A 24 4.21 -13.33 -20.49
CA ASN A 24 5.63 -13.08 -20.42
C ASN A 24 6.05 -11.64 -20.04
N GLU A 25 5.12 -10.69 -19.88
CA GLU A 25 5.48 -9.33 -19.45
C GLU A 25 5.63 -9.18 -17.93
N TYR A 26 4.93 -10.01 -17.14
CA TYR A 26 5.02 -9.99 -15.68
C TYR A 26 6.40 -10.47 -15.22
N ARG A 27 7.09 -9.65 -14.44
CA ARG A 27 8.51 -9.88 -14.12
C ARG A 27 8.84 -9.78 -12.63
N MET A 28 8.04 -9.07 -11.85
CA MET A 28 8.26 -8.93 -10.42
C MET A 28 8.03 -10.27 -9.71
N VAL A 29 9.01 -10.72 -8.94
CA VAL A 29 8.88 -11.91 -8.09
C VAL A 29 8.21 -11.54 -6.76
N ASN A 30 7.61 -12.52 -6.09
CA ASN A 30 6.84 -12.31 -4.86
C ASN A 30 7.64 -11.57 -3.78
N LYS A 31 8.88 -11.99 -3.54
CA LYS A 31 9.80 -11.34 -2.60
C LYS A 31 10.00 -9.83 -2.83
N ASP A 32 10.09 -9.38 -4.10
CA ASP A 32 10.30 -7.97 -4.45
C ASP A 32 9.10 -7.09 -4.11
N PHE A 33 7.92 -7.70 -3.97
CA PHE A 33 6.70 -7.04 -3.50
C PHE A 33 6.50 -7.19 -1.99
N ILE A 34 6.63 -8.41 -1.48
CA ILE A 34 6.32 -8.76 -0.09
C ILE A 34 7.27 -8.07 0.88
N THR A 35 8.56 -8.03 0.57
CA THR A 35 9.57 -7.41 1.43
C THR A 35 9.29 -5.94 1.72
N PRO A 36 9.17 -5.05 0.71
CA PRO A 36 8.88 -3.65 0.97
C PRO A 36 7.51 -3.43 1.61
N VAL A 37 6.48 -4.19 1.18
CA VAL A 37 5.14 -4.13 1.78
C VAL A 37 5.15 -4.47 3.27
N TYR A 38 5.87 -5.52 3.65
CA TYR A 38 5.99 -5.92 5.05
C TYR A 38 6.68 -4.85 5.89
N TYR A 39 7.82 -4.33 5.42
CA TYR A 39 8.52 -3.26 6.12
C TYR A 39 7.67 -1.99 6.26
N GLU A 40 6.88 -1.67 5.24
CA GLU A 40 5.95 -0.54 5.30
C GLU A 40 4.87 -0.77 6.35
N GLN A 41 4.25 -1.95 6.40
CA GLN A 41 3.24 -2.28 7.42
C GLN A 41 3.79 -2.19 8.85
N VAL A 42 5.00 -2.73 9.09
CA VAL A 42 5.66 -2.64 10.41
C VAL A 42 5.95 -1.17 10.78
N TYR A 43 6.40 -0.38 9.81
CA TYR A 43 6.66 1.04 10.01
C TYR A 43 5.37 1.83 10.30
N GLN A 44 4.29 1.57 9.57
CA GLN A 44 2.97 2.15 9.85
C GLN A 44 2.51 1.84 11.26
N GLN A 45 2.63 0.58 11.71
CA GLN A 45 2.26 0.21 13.07
C GLN A 45 3.08 0.96 14.13
N ALA A 46 4.38 1.14 13.91
CA ALA A 46 5.22 1.91 14.80
C ALA A 46 4.77 3.39 14.87
N LEU A 47 4.52 4.03 13.72
CA LEU A 47 4.01 5.40 13.67
C LEU A 47 2.65 5.56 14.36
N ILE A 48 1.73 4.64 14.10
CA ILE A 48 0.38 4.64 14.68
C ILE A 48 0.43 4.44 16.19
N LYS A 49 1.29 3.54 16.68
CA LYS A 49 1.48 3.31 18.11
C LYS A 49 2.01 4.56 18.81
N THR A 50 2.98 5.23 18.20
CA THR A 50 3.51 6.50 18.71
C THR A 50 2.45 7.58 18.71
N LEU A 51 1.63 7.68 17.66
CA LEU A 51 0.53 8.63 17.57
C LEU A 51 -0.56 8.37 18.64
N ALA A 52 -0.88 7.11 18.93
CA ALA A 52 -1.85 6.72 19.97
C ALA A 52 -1.34 6.96 21.41
N ALA A 53 -0.04 7.13 21.59
CA ALA A 53 0.54 7.45 22.89
C ALA A 53 0.27 8.92 23.32
N ILE A 54 -0.31 9.75 22.45
CA ILE A 54 -0.68 11.13 22.76
C ILE A 54 -1.86 11.15 23.74
N PRO A 55 -1.69 11.71 24.96
CA PRO A 55 -2.77 11.76 25.94
C PRO A 55 -3.96 12.60 25.46
N GLY A 56 -5.18 12.13 25.75
CA GLY A 56 -6.41 12.92 25.55
C GLY A 56 -7.04 12.85 24.15
N GLU A 57 -6.44 12.14 23.20
CA GLU A 57 -6.91 12.06 21.81
C GLU A 57 -7.73 10.78 21.53
N VAL A 58 -8.96 10.70 22.05
CA VAL A 58 -9.83 9.51 21.92
C VAL A 58 -10.03 9.08 20.46
N ALA A 59 -10.19 10.05 19.55
CA ALA A 59 -10.36 9.77 18.13
C ALA A 59 -9.11 9.12 17.50
N ILE A 60 -7.91 9.52 17.95
CA ILE A 60 -6.65 8.93 17.50
C ILE A 60 -6.52 7.50 18.03
N ASN A 61 -6.92 7.23 19.26
CA ASN A 61 -6.91 5.87 19.81
C ASN A 61 -7.84 4.93 19.03
N ALA A 62 -9.04 5.38 18.68
CA ALA A 62 -9.97 4.61 17.85
C ALA A 62 -9.41 4.38 16.43
N PHE A 63 -8.82 5.41 15.82
CA PHE A 63 -8.11 5.29 14.54
C PHE A 63 -6.97 4.26 14.61
N ALA A 64 -6.16 4.31 15.66
CA ALA A 64 -5.02 3.43 15.85
C ALA A 64 -5.43 1.96 15.99
N LEU A 65 -6.45 1.68 16.80
CA LEU A 65 -7.00 0.33 16.97
C LEU A 65 -7.52 -0.22 15.64
N LYS A 66 -8.27 0.59 14.88
CA LYS A 66 -8.78 0.20 13.56
C LYS A 66 -7.63 -0.12 12.60
N ARG A 67 -6.61 0.73 12.52
CA ARG A 67 -5.46 0.50 11.62
C ARG A 67 -4.67 -0.75 12.03
N GLN A 68 -4.51 -1.02 13.33
CA GLN A 68 -3.89 -2.25 13.81
C GLN A 68 -4.64 -3.50 13.31
N GLN A 69 -5.97 -3.55 13.48
CA GLN A 69 -6.80 -4.66 13.01
C GLN A 69 -6.69 -4.85 11.49
N LEU A 70 -6.68 -3.75 10.73
CA LEU A 70 -6.50 -3.79 9.28
C LEU A 70 -5.13 -4.35 8.89
N THR A 71 -4.05 -3.95 9.58
CA THR A 71 -2.72 -4.49 9.31
C THR A 71 -2.62 -5.97 9.66
N GLU A 72 -3.20 -6.40 10.79
CA GLU A 72 -3.22 -7.82 11.18
C GLU A 72 -3.95 -8.68 10.13
N SER A 73 -5.14 -8.25 9.71
CA SER A 73 -5.89 -8.91 8.62
C SER A 73 -5.10 -8.92 7.32
N TYR A 74 -4.49 -7.79 6.96
CA TYR A 74 -3.70 -7.66 5.74
C TYR A 74 -2.52 -8.64 5.72
N LEU A 75 -1.75 -8.71 6.82
CA LEU A 75 -0.58 -9.59 6.90
C LEU A 75 -0.97 -11.06 6.95
N ALA A 76 -2.08 -11.41 7.60
CA ALA A 76 -2.61 -12.78 7.60
C ALA A 76 -3.03 -13.23 6.19
N GLU A 77 -3.73 -12.38 5.45
CA GLU A 77 -4.09 -12.66 4.05
C GLU A 77 -2.85 -12.77 3.15
N LEU A 78 -1.86 -11.88 3.32
CA LEU A 78 -0.62 -11.95 2.56
C LEU A 78 0.16 -13.24 2.83
N ALA A 79 0.20 -13.68 4.10
CA ALA A 79 0.85 -14.94 4.50
C ALA A 79 0.15 -16.16 3.88
N ALA A 80 -1.17 -16.14 3.74
CA ALA A 80 -1.91 -17.21 3.08
C ALA A 80 -1.63 -17.32 1.57
N LEU A 81 -1.11 -16.25 0.94
CA LEU A 81 -0.83 -16.16 -0.49
C LEU A 81 0.66 -16.29 -0.84
N SER A 82 1.53 -16.53 0.14
CA SER A 82 2.99 -16.49 -0.05
C SER A 82 3.73 -17.62 0.64
N SER A 83 4.94 -17.89 0.16
CA SER A 83 5.86 -18.84 0.79
C SER A 83 6.70 -18.14 1.85
N SER A 84 7.13 -18.85 2.89
CA SER A 84 7.98 -18.28 3.95
C SER A 84 9.30 -17.69 3.43
N GLU A 85 9.82 -18.17 2.31
CA GLU A 85 11.04 -17.66 1.66
C GLU A 85 10.88 -16.26 1.03
N ASP A 86 9.65 -15.83 0.76
CA ASP A 86 9.34 -14.51 0.24
C ASP A 86 9.41 -13.43 1.33
N TRP A 87 9.33 -13.84 2.60
CA TRP A 87 9.28 -12.92 3.74
C TRP A 87 10.69 -12.45 4.11
N PRO A 88 10.83 -11.16 4.45
CA PRO A 88 12.05 -10.69 5.07
C PRO A 88 12.22 -11.30 6.46
N MET A 89 13.44 -11.18 7.00
CA MET A 89 13.70 -11.54 8.38
C MET A 89 12.80 -10.71 9.31
N ALA A 90 12.09 -11.40 10.21
CA ALA A 90 11.19 -10.74 11.14
C ALA A 90 11.96 -9.73 12.02
N GLY A 91 11.36 -8.55 12.23
CA GLY A 91 11.90 -7.53 13.13
C GLY A 91 12.97 -6.61 12.53
N SER A 92 13.43 -6.81 11.30
CA SER A 92 14.30 -5.82 10.64
C SER A 92 13.46 -4.77 9.91
N LEU A 93 13.70 -3.49 10.19
CA LEU A 93 13.28 -2.39 9.32
C LEU A 93 14.50 -1.88 8.54
N PRO A 94 14.33 -1.34 7.33
CA PRO A 94 15.37 -0.59 6.64
C PRO A 94 15.85 0.61 7.47
N ASP A 95 17.15 0.94 7.35
CA ASP A 95 17.80 2.01 8.13
C ASP A 95 17.11 3.37 7.99
N ASP A 96 16.61 3.71 6.80
CA ASP A 96 15.91 4.97 6.56
C ASP A 96 14.61 5.08 7.39
N LYS A 97 13.89 3.96 7.56
CA LYS A 97 12.69 3.90 8.38
C LYS A 97 13.04 3.96 9.87
N ILE A 98 14.11 3.30 10.29
CA ILE A 98 14.64 3.38 11.66
C ILE A 98 14.99 4.83 12.02
N GLN A 99 15.70 5.52 11.13
CA GLN A 99 16.08 6.92 11.31
C GLN A 99 14.85 7.82 11.44
N LYS A 100 13.87 7.69 10.54
CA LYS A 100 12.61 8.46 10.60
C LYS A 100 11.83 8.18 11.89
N LEU A 101 11.82 6.94 12.38
CA LEU A 101 11.19 6.61 13.67
C LEU A 101 11.92 7.30 14.83
N ALA A 102 13.25 7.33 14.81
CA ALA A 102 14.04 7.99 15.85
C ALA A 102 13.78 9.50 15.93
N GLU A 103 13.50 10.15 14.80
CA GLU A 103 13.16 11.58 14.73
C GLU A 103 11.84 11.90 15.45
N VAL A 104 10.86 11.01 15.37
CA VAL A 104 9.50 11.21 15.92
C VAL A 104 9.27 10.58 17.28
N ASN A 105 10.26 9.90 17.85
CA ASN A 105 10.21 9.29 19.18
C ASN A 105 10.54 10.29 20.32
N ARG A 106 10.51 11.60 20.03
CA ARG A 106 10.69 12.72 20.99
C ARG A 106 9.32 13.16 21.55
N PRO A 107 9.25 13.98 22.63
CA PRO A 107 8.00 14.28 23.33
C PRO A 107 6.85 14.70 22.40
N ILE A 108 5.71 14.03 22.57
CA ILE A 108 4.51 14.22 21.76
C ILE A 108 3.57 15.11 22.58
N PRO A 109 3.66 16.43 22.37
CA PRO A 109 2.80 16.96 21.31
C PRO A 109 3.57 17.49 20.11
N GLU A 110 4.85 17.81 20.26
CA GLU A 110 5.62 18.61 19.29
C GLU A 110 5.78 17.92 17.92
N ASN A 111 5.71 16.58 17.90
CA ASN A 111 5.89 15.78 16.68
C ASN A 111 4.60 15.26 16.06
N LYS A 112 3.42 15.61 16.56
CA LYS A 112 2.14 15.10 16.04
C LYS A 112 1.97 15.34 14.54
N ALA A 113 2.23 16.58 14.11
CA ALA A 113 2.20 16.94 12.69
C ALA A 113 3.18 16.09 11.85
N LYS A 114 4.39 15.85 12.37
CA LYS A 114 5.42 15.05 11.69
C LYS A 114 5.05 13.56 11.62
N LEU A 115 4.48 13.01 12.68
CA LEU A 115 3.95 11.63 12.70
C LEU A 115 2.87 11.44 11.64
N ILE A 116 1.93 12.39 11.54
CA ILE A 116 0.87 12.37 10.54
C ILE A 116 1.45 12.50 9.13
N GLU A 117 2.45 13.37 8.92
CA GLU A 117 3.14 13.50 7.64
C GLU A 117 3.81 12.19 7.21
N LEU A 118 4.56 11.54 8.10
CA LEU A 118 5.21 10.26 7.82
C LEU A 118 4.20 9.14 7.55
N LEU A 119 3.07 9.12 8.27
CA LEU A 119 2.00 8.15 8.03
C LEU A 119 1.35 8.36 6.66
N LYS A 120 1.13 9.61 6.23
CA LYS A 120 0.63 9.93 4.88
C LYS A 120 1.57 9.44 3.79
N ILE A 121 2.87 9.71 3.94
CA ILE A 121 3.90 9.24 3.00
C ILE A 121 3.89 7.72 2.93
N SER A 122 3.85 7.06 4.08
CA SER A 122 3.80 5.61 4.17
C SER A 122 2.53 5.01 3.54
N ASP A 123 1.36 5.63 3.73
CA ASP A 123 0.11 5.23 3.06
C ASP A 123 0.21 5.37 1.53
N GLN A 124 0.87 6.42 1.04
CA GLN A 124 1.15 6.61 -0.39
C GLN A 124 2.14 5.56 -0.93
N ASP A 125 3.18 5.23 -0.18
CA ASP A 125 4.14 4.18 -0.54
C ASP A 125 3.46 2.81 -0.65
N MET A 126 2.59 2.46 0.31
CA MET A 126 1.75 1.26 0.24
C MET A 126 0.93 1.21 -1.05
N ILE A 127 0.24 2.29 -1.41
CA ILE A 127 -0.50 2.38 -2.68
C ILE A 127 0.44 2.20 -3.87
N GLY A 128 1.62 2.85 -3.83
CA GLY A 128 2.64 2.77 -4.87
C GLY A 128 3.15 1.34 -5.10
N PHE A 129 3.38 0.56 -4.05
CA PHE A 129 3.76 -0.85 -4.17
C PHE A 129 2.66 -1.66 -4.86
N HIS A 130 1.39 -1.44 -4.53
CA HIS A 130 0.27 -2.19 -5.12
C HIS A 130 0.02 -1.80 -6.58
N VAL A 131 0.12 -0.52 -6.93
CA VAL A 131 0.03 -0.07 -8.32
C VAL A 131 1.15 -0.69 -9.17
N LYS A 132 2.38 -0.76 -8.64
CA LYS A 132 3.49 -1.44 -9.32
C LYS A 132 3.24 -2.95 -9.46
N ALA A 133 2.66 -3.58 -8.45
CA ALA A 133 2.34 -5.00 -8.47
C ALA A 133 1.28 -5.36 -9.53
N THR A 134 0.34 -4.47 -9.84
CA THR A 134 -0.79 -4.72 -10.76
C THR A 134 -0.54 -4.26 -12.19
N CYS A 135 0.56 -3.56 -12.46
CA CYS A 135 0.88 -3.05 -13.79
C CYS A 135 1.28 -4.16 -14.79
N SER A 136 1.50 -3.81 -16.07
CA SER A 136 1.86 -4.78 -17.12
C SER A 136 3.15 -5.55 -16.85
N VAL A 137 4.09 -4.97 -16.11
CA VAL A 137 5.37 -5.60 -15.71
C VAL A 137 5.41 -6.03 -14.24
N GLY A 138 4.24 -6.04 -13.59
CA GLY A 138 4.09 -6.28 -12.15
C GLY A 138 4.31 -7.74 -11.74
N LEU A 139 3.63 -8.14 -10.66
CA LEU A 139 3.77 -9.47 -10.06
C LEU A 139 3.52 -10.58 -11.06
N ARG A 140 4.40 -11.59 -11.07
CA ARG A 140 4.21 -12.83 -11.84
C ARG A 140 3.06 -13.66 -11.31
N ASP A 141 3.01 -13.84 -10.00
CA ASP A 141 1.94 -14.57 -9.32
C ASP A 141 0.60 -13.87 -9.54
N LYS A 142 -0.34 -14.57 -10.18
CA LYS A 142 -1.66 -14.03 -10.50
C LYS A 142 -2.50 -13.83 -9.25
N ALA A 143 -2.47 -14.76 -8.29
CA ALA A 143 -3.28 -14.66 -7.09
C ALA A 143 -2.84 -13.44 -6.25
N LEU A 144 -1.53 -13.27 -6.08
CA LEU A 144 -0.98 -12.15 -5.34
C LEU A 144 -1.19 -10.81 -6.06
N ARG A 145 -1.13 -10.81 -7.40
CA ARG A 145 -1.43 -9.61 -8.21
C ARG A 145 -2.89 -9.20 -8.12
N ASP A 146 -3.83 -10.14 -8.24
CA ASP A 146 -5.26 -9.85 -8.16
C ASP A 146 -5.61 -9.37 -6.74
N TRP A 147 -5.08 -10.03 -5.72
CA TRP A 147 -5.21 -9.59 -4.33
C TRP A 147 -4.66 -8.17 -4.12
N SER A 148 -3.50 -7.86 -4.70
CA SER A 148 -2.91 -6.51 -4.62
C SER A 148 -3.84 -5.46 -5.25
N ASN A 149 -4.51 -5.79 -6.36
CA ASN A 149 -5.49 -4.90 -6.97
C ASN A 149 -6.69 -4.66 -6.04
N ASP A 150 -7.20 -5.72 -5.41
CA ASP A 150 -8.36 -5.64 -4.51
C ASP A 150 -8.07 -4.80 -3.26
N LYS A 151 -6.81 -4.76 -2.79
CA LYS A 151 -6.40 -3.95 -1.63
C LYS A 151 -6.33 -2.45 -1.91
N LEU A 152 -6.21 -2.01 -3.16
CA LEU A 152 -6.08 -0.59 -3.50
C LEU A 152 -7.21 0.28 -2.92
N LYS A 153 -8.45 -0.21 -2.93
CA LYS A 153 -9.60 0.53 -2.37
C LYS A 153 -9.43 0.78 -0.87
N ILE A 154 -9.01 -0.22 -0.12
CA ILE A 154 -8.81 -0.11 1.34
C ILE A 154 -7.61 0.80 1.63
N LEU A 155 -6.53 0.69 0.87
CA LEU A 155 -5.35 1.53 1.04
C LEU A 155 -5.64 3.02 0.76
N LEU A 156 -6.44 3.32 -0.27
CA LEU A 156 -6.91 4.67 -0.54
C LEU A 156 -7.79 5.21 0.60
N ASN A 157 -8.67 4.38 1.16
CA ASN A 157 -9.46 4.76 2.32
C ASN A 157 -8.58 5.05 3.54
N ASN A 158 -7.53 4.25 3.78
CA ASN A 158 -6.58 4.50 4.87
C ASN A 158 -5.88 5.85 4.70
N LEU A 159 -5.39 6.17 3.49
CA LEU A 159 -4.79 7.47 3.19
C LEU A 159 -5.77 8.62 3.45
N ASN A 160 -7.02 8.49 2.97
CA ASN A 160 -8.05 9.49 3.19
C ASN A 160 -8.30 9.71 4.69
N GLU A 161 -8.40 8.65 5.48
CA GLU A 161 -8.57 8.73 6.93
C GLU A 161 -7.39 9.45 7.60
N THR A 162 -6.15 9.07 7.27
CA THR A 162 -4.94 9.75 7.75
C THR A 162 -4.94 11.24 7.39
N GLN A 163 -5.45 11.61 6.21
CA GLN A 163 -5.55 13.01 5.78
C GLN A 163 -6.57 13.83 6.57
N THR A 164 -7.54 13.20 7.21
CA THR A 164 -8.51 13.90 8.08
C THR A 164 -8.00 14.16 9.49
N ILE A 165 -6.88 13.55 9.90
CA ILE A 165 -6.29 13.76 11.23
C ILE A 165 -5.72 15.18 11.28
N LYS A 166 -6.17 15.96 12.28
CA LYS A 166 -5.65 17.31 12.53
C LYS A 166 -4.22 17.21 13.07
N PRO A 167 -3.27 17.99 12.50
CA PRO A 167 -1.88 18.03 12.95
C PRO A 167 -1.74 18.49 14.41
#